data_AF-A0A2D8KQ37-F1
#
_entry.id   AF-A0A2D8KQ37-F1
#
_cell.length_a   1.000
_cell.length_b   1.000
_cell.length_c   1.000
_cell.angle_alpha   90.00
_cell.angle_beta   90.00
_cell.angle_gamma   90.00
#
_symmetry.space_group_name_H-M   'P 1'
#
loop_
_entity.id
_entity.type
_entity.pdbx_description
1 polymer ?
#
loop_
_entity_poly.entity_id
_entity_poly.type
_entity_poly.pdbx_seq_one_letter_code
_entity_poly.pdbx_strand_id
1 'polypeptide(L)'
;MEEILKQLPEKAKGMKKQHKKFFARLKKKPPKNLDAVMQELHEEEFQQTNCLECANCCKTTGPLFTQRDIERLSKHFRMKPGEFIDSYLRIDEDKDYVLQNLPCPFLGADNYCMVYEVRPKACREYPHTDRKDFHKIANITLKNTA
;
A
#
# COMPACT_ATOMS: atom_id res chain seq x y z
N MET A 1 -18.12 -14.67 8.33
CA MET A 1 -17.10 -13.67 7.92
C MET A 1 -17.66 -12.26 7.94
N GLU A 2 -18.83 -12.00 7.33
CA GLU A 2 -19.44 -10.66 7.31
C GLU A 2 -19.69 -10.03 8.69
N GLU A 3 -20.14 -10.81 9.67
CA GLU A 3 -20.35 -10.31 11.04
C GLU A 3 -19.05 -9.83 11.69
N ILE A 4 -17.93 -10.52 11.41
CA ILE A 4 -16.60 -10.11 11.91
C ILE A 4 -16.21 -8.77 11.27
N LEU A 5 -16.41 -8.62 9.95
CA LEU A 5 -16.07 -7.40 9.22
C LEU A 5 -16.88 -6.19 9.73
N LYS A 6 -18.17 -6.36 9.99
CA LYS A 6 -19.05 -5.30 10.53
C LYS A 6 -18.59 -4.80 11.91
N GLN A 7 -17.90 -5.63 12.68
CA GLN A 7 -17.40 -5.27 14.02
C GLN A 7 -16.02 -4.59 13.98
N LEU A 8 -15.27 -4.66 12.87
CA LEU A 8 -13.90 -4.14 12.81
C LEU A 8 -13.80 -2.64 13.13
N PRO A 9 -14.69 -1.75 12.64
CA PRO A 9 -14.60 -0.33 12.95
C PRO A 9 -14.73 -0.04 14.46
N GLU A 10 -15.65 -0.70 15.14
CA GLU A 10 -15.84 -0.52 16.59
C GLU A 10 -14.67 -1.10 17.40
N LYS A 11 -14.12 -2.26 16.99
CA LYS A 11 -12.91 -2.82 17.59
C LYS A 11 -11.70 -1.90 17.41
N ALA A 12 -11.53 -1.34 16.21
CA ALA A 12 -10.45 -0.40 15.91
C ALA A 12 -10.56 0.87 16.76
N LYS A 13 -11.76 1.45 16.90
CA LYS A 13 -12.02 2.59 17.79
C LYS A 13 -11.68 2.27 19.26
N GLY A 14 -12.11 1.11 19.76
CA GLY A 14 -11.82 0.66 21.12
C GLY A 14 -10.32 0.51 21.42
N MET A 15 -9.54 0.08 20.43
CA MET A 15 -8.10 -0.14 20.56
C MET A 15 -7.25 1.11 20.29
N LYS A 16 -7.83 2.19 19.74
CA LYS A 16 -7.11 3.39 19.30
C LYS A 16 -6.16 3.97 20.37
N LYS A 17 -6.60 4.07 21.62
CA LYS A 17 -5.78 4.58 22.74
C LYS A 17 -4.59 3.66 23.04
N GLN A 18 -4.81 2.36 23.02
CA GLN A 18 -3.78 1.34 23.25
C GLN A 18 -2.75 1.33 22.12
N HIS A 19 -3.19 1.34 20.86
CA HIS A 19 -2.32 1.42 19.70
C HIS A 19 -1.45 2.68 19.73
N LYS A 20 -2.06 3.85 20.01
CA LYS A 20 -1.31 5.12 20.14
C LYS A 20 -0.21 5.04 21.20
N LYS A 21 -0.52 4.46 22.38
CA LYS A 21 0.46 4.27 23.46
C LYS A 21 1.58 3.30 23.06
N PHE A 22 1.22 2.21 22.37
CA PHE A 22 2.18 1.21 21.88
C PHE A 22 3.17 1.83 20.88
N PHE A 23 2.67 2.49 19.84
CA PHE A 23 3.52 3.10 18.81
C PHE A 23 4.38 4.25 19.36
N ALA A 24 3.87 5.04 20.32
CA ALA A 24 4.69 6.05 21.00
C ALA A 24 5.87 5.43 21.76
N ARG A 25 5.65 4.29 22.45
CA ARG A 25 6.72 3.55 23.14
C ARG A 25 7.70 2.94 22.14
N LEU A 26 7.20 2.32 21.07
CA LEU A 26 8.01 1.71 20.02
C LEU A 26 8.94 2.72 19.37
N LYS A 27 8.42 3.91 19.04
CA LYS A 27 9.21 5.01 18.46
C LYS A 27 10.28 5.54 19.42
N LYS A 28 9.99 5.60 20.73
CA LYS A 28 10.93 6.11 21.74
C LYS A 28 12.08 5.13 22.02
N LYS A 29 11.81 3.84 22.00
CA LYS A 29 12.79 2.79 22.28
C LYS A 29 12.56 1.59 21.36
N PRO A 30 12.94 1.70 20.07
CA PRO A 30 12.80 0.59 19.14
C PRO A 30 13.74 -0.55 19.56
N PRO A 31 13.26 -1.81 19.61
CA PRO A 31 14.13 -2.97 19.76
C PRO A 31 15.17 -3.02 18.64
N LYS A 32 16.38 -3.50 18.96
CA LYS A 32 17.47 -3.60 17.96
C LYS A 32 17.11 -4.51 16.79
N ASN A 33 16.29 -5.53 17.04
CA ASN A 33 15.85 -6.52 16.06
C ASN A 33 14.45 -6.23 15.49
N LEU A 34 13.90 -5.03 15.66
CA LEU A 34 12.53 -4.73 15.21
C LEU A 34 12.33 -5.01 13.71
N ASP A 35 13.23 -4.51 12.87
CA ASP A 35 13.09 -4.67 11.42
C ASP A 35 13.25 -6.13 11.00
N ALA A 36 14.11 -6.91 11.69
CA ALA A 36 14.26 -8.35 11.44
C ALA A 36 12.98 -9.11 11.79
N VAL A 37 12.37 -8.81 12.94
CA VAL A 37 11.07 -9.39 13.34
C VAL A 37 9.97 -9.04 12.33
N MET A 38 9.94 -7.79 11.84
CA MET A 38 8.96 -7.38 10.84
C MET A 38 9.15 -8.10 9.50
N GLN A 39 10.40 -8.35 9.10
CA GLN A 39 10.71 -9.12 7.91
C GLN A 39 10.27 -10.58 8.05
N GLU A 40 10.58 -11.24 9.17
CA GLU A 40 10.12 -12.61 9.45
C GLU A 40 8.59 -12.71 9.36
N LEU A 41 7.87 -11.80 10.03
CA LEU A 41 6.40 -11.77 9.97
C LEU A 41 5.85 -11.49 8.56
N HIS A 42 6.54 -10.67 7.77
CA HIS A 42 6.16 -10.43 6.38
C HIS A 42 6.32 -11.71 5.55
N GLU A 43 7.48 -12.37 5.63
CA GLU A 43 7.75 -13.59 4.89
C GLU A 43 6.77 -14.71 5.27
N GLU A 44 6.49 -14.89 6.57
CA GLU A 44 5.51 -15.87 7.06
C GLU A 44 4.10 -15.60 6.50
N GLU A 45 3.65 -14.36 6.51
CA GLU A 45 2.31 -14.01 6.01
C GLU A 45 2.20 -14.18 4.49
N PHE A 46 3.22 -13.77 3.73
CA PHE A 46 3.19 -13.87 2.27
C PHE A 46 3.48 -15.28 1.73
N GLN A 47 3.91 -16.22 2.58
CA GLN A 47 3.92 -17.65 2.24
C GLN A 47 2.51 -18.25 2.14
N GLN A 48 1.55 -17.71 2.91
CA GLN A 48 0.17 -18.19 2.96
C GLN A 48 -0.83 -17.26 2.26
N THR A 49 -0.42 -16.03 1.92
CA THR A 49 -1.30 -15.04 1.30
C THR A 49 -0.86 -14.73 -0.14
N ASN A 50 -1.72 -15.06 -1.11
CA ASN A 50 -1.52 -14.72 -2.52
C ASN A 50 -2.40 -13.54 -2.94
N CYS A 51 -1.77 -12.41 -3.27
CA CYS A 51 -2.50 -11.18 -3.65
C CYS A 51 -3.30 -11.31 -4.96
N LEU A 52 -2.97 -12.28 -5.82
CA LEU A 52 -3.67 -12.55 -7.08
C LEU A 52 -5.02 -13.26 -6.86
N GLU A 53 -5.29 -13.80 -5.68
CA GLU A 53 -6.56 -14.46 -5.38
C GLU A 53 -7.71 -13.45 -5.28
N CYS A 54 -7.49 -12.29 -4.66
CA CYS A 54 -8.53 -11.27 -4.49
C CYS A 54 -8.27 -9.97 -5.27
N ALA A 55 -7.02 -9.56 -5.46
CA ALA A 55 -6.62 -8.27 -6.02
C ALA A 55 -7.35 -7.05 -5.42
N ASN A 56 -7.82 -7.14 -4.17
CA ASN A 56 -8.63 -6.09 -3.55
C ASN A 56 -7.90 -4.74 -3.52
N CYS A 57 -6.61 -4.73 -3.20
CA CYS A 57 -5.79 -3.51 -3.19
C CYS A 57 -5.73 -2.83 -4.57
N CYS A 58 -5.64 -3.62 -5.64
CA CYS A 58 -5.68 -3.13 -7.02
C CYS A 58 -7.09 -2.65 -7.43
N LYS A 59 -8.14 -3.17 -6.79
CA LYS A 59 -9.54 -2.81 -7.07
C LYS A 59 -9.99 -1.55 -6.33
N THR A 60 -9.49 -1.28 -5.13
CA THR A 60 -10.09 -0.27 -4.23
C THR A 60 -9.13 0.79 -3.69
N THR A 61 -7.82 0.56 -3.67
CA THR A 61 -6.88 1.50 -3.03
C THR A 61 -6.27 2.46 -4.04
N GLY A 62 -5.69 1.93 -5.13
CA GLY A 62 -4.89 2.71 -6.07
C GLY A 62 -3.55 3.18 -5.47
N PRO A 63 -2.42 3.04 -6.18
CA PRO A 63 -1.13 3.50 -5.67
C PRO A 63 -0.90 4.98 -5.97
N LEU A 64 0.02 5.59 -5.23
CA LEU A 64 0.68 6.81 -5.68
C LEU A 64 1.74 6.49 -6.75
N PHE A 65 2.00 7.44 -7.64
CA PHE A 65 2.97 7.36 -8.71
C PHE A 65 4.03 8.44 -8.52
N THR A 66 5.29 8.03 -8.42
CA THR A 66 6.40 8.99 -8.46
C THR A 66 6.69 9.41 -9.90
N GLN A 67 7.39 10.53 -10.09
CA GLN A 67 7.84 10.95 -11.43
C GLN A 67 8.62 9.84 -12.16
N ARG A 68 9.44 9.07 -11.44
CA ARG A 68 10.17 7.92 -11.99
C ARG A 68 9.25 6.77 -12.40
N ASP A 69 8.15 6.56 -11.69
CA ASP A 69 7.15 5.57 -12.08
C ASP A 69 6.43 6.00 -13.36
N ILE A 70 6.07 7.28 -13.47
CA ILE A 70 5.45 7.87 -14.66
C ILE A 70 6.35 7.72 -15.88
N GLU A 71 7.64 8.08 -15.78
CA GLU A 71 8.63 7.90 -16.85
C GLU A 71 8.79 6.43 -17.27
N ARG A 72 8.87 5.51 -16.30
CA ARG A 72 9.01 4.08 -16.60
C ARG A 72 7.76 3.50 -17.28
N LEU A 73 6.57 3.85 -16.80
CA LEU A 73 5.31 3.35 -17.33
C LEU A 73 4.97 3.96 -18.69
N SER A 74 5.14 5.27 -18.85
CA SER A 74 4.97 5.94 -20.16
C SER A 74 5.88 5.33 -21.22
N LYS A 75 7.15 5.01 -20.88
CA LYS A 75 8.06 4.27 -21.77
C LYS A 75 7.54 2.87 -22.11
N HIS A 76 6.99 2.15 -21.14
CA HIS A 76 6.40 0.83 -21.36
C HIS A 76 5.23 0.87 -22.35
N PHE A 77 4.35 1.87 -22.20
CA PHE A 77 3.21 2.09 -23.11
C PHE A 77 3.56 2.86 -24.40
N ARG A 78 4.84 3.23 -24.59
CA ARG A 78 5.33 3.98 -25.75
C ARG A 78 4.59 5.30 -25.99
N MET A 79 4.31 6.03 -24.90
CA MET A 79 3.67 7.35 -24.92
C MET A 79 4.49 8.37 -24.15
N LYS A 80 4.18 9.66 -24.30
CA LYS A 80 4.85 10.71 -23.53
C LYS A 80 4.40 10.69 -22.06
N PRO A 81 5.25 11.12 -21.10
CA PRO A 81 4.85 11.24 -19.69
C PRO A 81 3.59 12.08 -19.48
N GLY A 82 3.43 13.18 -20.21
CA GLY A 82 2.23 14.02 -20.14
C GLY A 82 0.96 13.28 -20.57
N GLU A 83 1.02 12.56 -21.69
CA GLU A 83 -0.10 11.74 -22.18
C GLU A 83 -0.46 10.63 -21.17
N PHE A 84 0.53 10.04 -20.51
CA PHE A 84 0.30 9.05 -19.46
C PHE A 84 -0.41 9.65 -18.24
N ILE A 85 0.01 10.84 -17.81
CA ILE A 85 -0.65 11.57 -16.72
C ILE A 85 -2.09 11.87 -17.11
N ASP A 86 -2.31 12.47 -18.28
CA ASP A 86 -3.64 12.86 -18.75
C ASP A 86 -4.58 11.64 -18.90
N SER A 87 -4.03 10.49 -19.30
CA SER A 87 -4.81 9.26 -19.53
C SER A 87 -5.15 8.50 -18.25
N TYR A 88 -4.25 8.49 -17.25
CA TYR A 88 -4.35 7.55 -16.12
C TYR A 88 -4.31 8.21 -14.75
N LEU A 89 -3.74 9.40 -14.60
CA LEU A 89 -3.42 10.00 -13.31
C LEU A 89 -4.13 11.33 -13.03
N ARG A 90 -4.35 11.62 -11.76
CA ARG A 90 -4.77 12.93 -11.25
C ARG A 90 -3.93 13.27 -10.03
N ILE A 91 -3.97 14.53 -9.62
CA ILE A 91 -3.38 14.98 -8.36
C ILE A 91 -4.46 14.92 -7.28
N ASP A 92 -4.16 14.28 -6.14
CA ASP A 92 -5.07 14.19 -4.99
C ASP A 92 -4.88 15.35 -3.98
N GLU A 93 -5.60 15.30 -2.85
CA GLU A 93 -5.51 16.27 -1.77
C GLU A 93 -4.13 16.39 -1.11
N ASP A 94 -3.34 15.32 -1.14
CA ASP A 94 -1.98 15.26 -0.59
C ASP A 94 -0.92 15.70 -1.62
N LYS A 95 -1.36 16.14 -2.82
CA LYS A 95 -0.55 16.56 -3.98
C LYS A 95 0.25 15.42 -4.60
N ASP A 96 -0.22 14.19 -4.44
CA ASP A 96 0.37 13.01 -5.06
C ASP A 96 -0.33 12.66 -6.38
N TYR A 97 0.42 12.12 -7.33
CA TYR A 97 -0.17 11.54 -8.53
C TYR A 97 -0.80 10.19 -8.19
N VAL A 98 -2.11 10.05 -8.38
CA VAL A 98 -2.88 8.83 -8.12
C VAL A 98 -3.73 8.46 -9.34
N LEU A 99 -4.28 7.26 -9.37
CA LEU A 99 -5.17 6.84 -10.46
C LEU A 99 -6.43 7.73 -10.55
N GLN A 100 -6.84 8.07 -11.77
CA GLN A 100 -8.11 8.74 -12.02
C GLN A 100 -9.31 7.83 -11.71
N ASN A 101 -9.19 6.54 -12.01
CA ASN A 101 -10.29 5.58 -11.88
C ASN A 101 -9.85 4.32 -11.14
N LEU A 102 -10.79 3.73 -10.42
CA LEU A 102 -10.67 2.41 -9.81
C LEU A 102 -11.82 1.52 -10.32
N PRO A 103 -11.61 0.21 -10.54
CA PRO A 103 -10.37 -0.57 -10.36
C PRO A 103 -9.19 -0.09 -11.20
N CYS A 104 -7.97 -0.46 -10.79
CA CYS A 104 -6.74 -0.09 -11.50
C CYS A 104 -6.85 -0.43 -13.00
N PRO A 105 -6.57 0.52 -13.92
CA PRO A 105 -6.68 0.28 -15.36
C PRO A 105 -5.68 -0.77 -15.88
N PHE A 106 -4.67 -1.11 -15.07
CA PHE A 106 -3.67 -2.12 -15.38
C PHE A 106 -4.01 -3.50 -14.82
N LEU A 107 -5.16 -3.65 -14.13
CA LEU A 107 -5.61 -4.92 -13.59
C LEU A 107 -6.36 -5.72 -14.65
N GLY A 108 -5.85 -6.91 -14.98
CA GLY A 108 -6.48 -7.88 -15.87
C GLY A 108 -7.66 -8.60 -15.22
N ALA A 109 -8.48 -9.24 -16.07
CA ALA A 109 -9.65 -10.02 -15.62
C ALA A 109 -9.27 -11.25 -14.79
N ASP A 110 -8.03 -11.72 -14.91
CA ASP A 110 -7.42 -12.81 -14.15
C ASP A 110 -6.75 -12.33 -12.84
N ASN A 111 -7.05 -11.11 -12.39
CA ASN A 111 -6.40 -10.41 -11.26
C ASN A 111 -4.89 -10.14 -11.47
N TYR A 112 -4.33 -10.41 -12.64
CA TYR A 112 -2.92 -10.15 -12.92
C TYR A 112 -2.70 -8.70 -13.37
N CYS A 113 -1.59 -8.10 -12.97
CA CYS A 113 -1.25 -6.75 -13.38
C CYS A 113 -0.53 -6.78 -14.73
N MET A 114 -1.08 -6.15 -15.77
CA MET A 114 -0.47 -6.13 -17.09
C MET A 114 0.89 -5.41 -17.13
N VAL A 115 1.19 -4.60 -16.11
CA VAL A 115 2.47 -3.91 -15.92
C VAL A 115 3.28 -4.44 -14.73
N TYR A 116 3.07 -5.70 -14.33
CA TYR A 116 3.63 -6.26 -13.08
C TYR A 116 5.13 -5.97 -12.90
N GLU A 117 5.95 -6.17 -13.93
CA GLU A 117 7.40 -5.96 -13.90
C GLU A 117 7.82 -4.48 -13.73
N VAL A 118 6.99 -3.56 -14.23
CA VAL A 118 7.27 -2.12 -14.19
C VAL A 118 6.35 -1.36 -13.24
N ARG A 119 5.60 -2.09 -12.39
CA ARG A 119 4.59 -1.55 -11.48
C ARG A 119 5.16 -0.45 -10.57
N PRO A 120 4.34 0.53 -10.14
CA PRO A 120 4.79 1.64 -9.30
C PRO A 120 5.51 1.15 -8.04
N LYS A 121 6.40 1.98 -7.49
CA LYS A 121 7.10 1.66 -6.25
C LYS A 121 6.12 1.33 -5.11
N ALA A 122 5.05 2.10 -4.97
CA ALA A 122 4.02 1.86 -3.96
C ALA A 122 3.35 0.48 -4.11
N CYS A 123 3.11 -0.01 -5.34
CA CYS A 123 2.60 -1.37 -5.56
C CYS A 123 3.63 -2.46 -5.24
N ARG A 124 4.92 -2.23 -5.49
CA ARG A 124 5.98 -3.20 -5.17
C ARG A 124 6.19 -3.38 -3.68
N GLU A 125 6.11 -2.28 -2.95
CA GLU A 125 6.39 -2.26 -1.53
C GLU A 125 5.15 -2.48 -0.67
N TYR A 126 3.95 -2.56 -1.24
CA TYR A 126 2.72 -2.82 -0.48
C TYR A 126 2.77 -4.24 0.13
N PRO A 127 2.44 -4.43 1.43
CA PRO A 127 1.76 -3.52 2.37
C PRO A 127 2.69 -2.69 3.26
N HIS A 128 3.95 -2.52 2.85
CA HIS A 128 5.00 -1.75 3.51
C HIS A 128 5.44 -2.30 4.86
N THR A 129 5.37 -3.63 5.03
CA THR A 129 5.72 -4.32 6.28
C THR A 129 7.16 -4.86 6.31
N ASP A 130 7.83 -4.98 5.16
CA ASP A 130 9.20 -5.46 4.97
C ASP A 130 10.25 -4.33 4.87
N ARG A 131 9.87 -3.12 5.30
CA ARG A 131 10.72 -1.93 5.18
C ARG A 131 11.70 -1.77 6.34
N LYS A 132 12.84 -1.11 6.05
CA LYS A 132 13.75 -0.60 7.09
C LYS A 132 13.10 0.53 7.89
N ASP A 133 13.53 0.64 9.14
CA ASP A 133 13.03 1.59 10.13
C ASP A 133 11.50 1.57 10.23
N PHE A 134 10.90 0.38 10.42
CA PHE A 134 9.45 0.20 10.39
C PHE A 134 8.70 1.18 11.32
N HIS A 135 9.28 1.47 12.49
CA HIS A 135 8.75 2.43 13.45
C HIS A 135 8.53 3.85 12.89
N LYS A 136 9.16 4.25 11.78
CA LYS A 136 8.98 5.57 11.14
C LYS A 136 7.61 5.76 10.51
N ILE A 137 6.89 4.69 10.12
CA ILE A 137 5.53 4.79 9.58
C ILE A 137 4.42 4.72 10.62
N ALA A 138 4.76 4.62 11.91
CA ALA A 138 3.77 4.50 12.97
C ALA A 138 2.63 5.54 12.91
N ASN A 139 2.93 6.77 12.50
CA ASN A 139 1.92 7.82 12.37
C ASN A 139 0.91 7.53 11.25
N ILE A 140 1.38 7.14 10.06
CA ILE A 140 0.48 6.82 8.93
C ILE A 140 -0.28 5.52 9.20
N THR A 141 0.37 4.52 9.81
CA THR A 141 -0.30 3.28 10.26
C THR A 141 -1.45 3.59 11.20
N LEU A 142 -1.24 4.48 12.19
CA LEU A 142 -2.31 4.90 13.09
C LEU A 142 -3.44 5.67 12.37
N LYS A 143 -3.09 6.56 11.43
CA LYS A 143 -4.09 7.30 10.61
C LYS A 143 -4.98 6.33 9.84
N ASN A 144 -4.41 5.28 9.27
CA ASN A 144 -5.10 4.30 8.42
C ASN A 144 -5.89 3.24 9.20
N THR A 145 -5.78 3.19 10.52
CA THR A 145 -6.57 2.30 11.40
C THR A 145 -7.81 2.97 12.00
N ALA A 146 -7.99 4.27 11.78
CA ALA A 146 -8.95 5.11 12.49
C ALA A 146 -10.32 5.17 11.82
#